data_AF-A0AAJ0A5M4-F1
#
_entry.id   AF-A0AAJ0A5M4-F1
#
_cell.length_a   1.000
_cell.length_b   1.000
_cell.length_c   1.000
_cell.angle_alpha   90.00
_cell.angle_beta   90.00
_cell.angle_gamma   90.00
#
_symmetry.space_group_name_H-M   'P 1'
#
loop_
_entity.id
_entity.type
_entity.pdbx_description
1 polymer ?
#
loop_
_entity_poly.entity_id
_entity_poly.type
_entity_poly.pdbx_seq_one_letter_code
_entity_poly.pdbx_strand_id
1 'polypeptide(L)' 'FFLVAIAEANYYNPILPGFHPDPSCIHVDDAFFCVASTSTWFTGVPVYRSTDI' A
#
# COMPACT_ATOMS: atom_id res chain seq x y z
N PHE A 1 -26.45 13.87 12.56
CA PHE A 1 -26.20 12.65 11.78
C PHE A 1 -25.83 13.10 10.37
N PHE A 2 -24.58 13.50 10.17
CA PHE A 2 -24.12 14.06 8.89
C PHE A 2 -23.66 12.90 8.02
N LEU A 3 -24.39 12.62 6.94
CA LEU A 3 -24.02 11.62 5.96
C LEU A 3 -22.82 12.18 5.17
N VAL A 4 -21.64 11.58 5.33
CA VAL A 4 -20.56 11.74 4.36
C VAL A 4 -20.93 10.87 3.16
N ALA A 5 -21.06 11.49 1.99
CA ALA A 5 -21.18 10.76 0.74
C ALA A 5 -19.89 9.93 0.56
N ILE A 6 -19.99 8.61 0.70
CA ILE A 6 -18.94 7.71 0.26
C ILE A 6 -19.12 7.66 -1.26
N ALA A 7 -18.27 8.39 -1.99
CA ALA A 7 -18.08 8.11 -3.42
C ALA A 7 -17.79 6.61 -3.54
N GLU A 8 -18.44 5.89 -4.46
CA GLU A 8 -18.22 4.45 -4.63
C GLU A 8 -16.72 4.20 -4.74
N ALA A 9 -16.13 3.68 -3.66
CA ALA A 9 -14.72 3.37 -3.61
C ALA A 9 -14.54 2.12 -4.48
N ASN A 10 -13.90 2.28 -5.63
CA ASN A 10 -13.57 1.16 -6.54
C ASN A 10 -12.49 0.22 -5.98
N TYR A 11 -12.13 0.38 -4.71
CA TYR A 11 -11.16 -0.44 -4.00
C TYR A 11 -11.56 -0.55 -2.53
N TYR A 12 -11.12 -1.63 -1.88
CA TYR A 12 -11.40 -1.90 -0.47
C TYR A 12 -10.13 -1.76 0.34
N ASN A 13 -10.19 -0.95 1.41
CA ASN A 13 -9.10 -0.84 2.36
C ASN A 13 -9.13 -1.99 3.38
N PRO A 14 -7.94 -2.49 3.80
CA PRO A 14 -6.59 -2.12 3.33
C PRO A 14 -6.27 -2.74 1.96
N ILE A 15 -5.60 -1.97 1.08
CA ILE A 15 -5.25 -2.42 -0.29
C ILE A 15 -4.23 -3.56 -0.32
N LEU A 16 -3.40 -3.69 0.73
CA LEU A 16 -2.44 -4.77 0.89
C LEU A 16 -2.58 -5.38 2.30
N PRO A 17 -3.50 -6.34 2.49
CA PRO A 17 -3.72 -6.98 3.78
C PRO A 17 -2.56 -7.94 4.13
N GLY A 18 -2.24 -8.07 5.41
CA GLY A 18 -1.18 -8.96 5.89
C GLY A 18 -0.06 -8.21 6.61
N PHE A 19 1.11 -8.84 6.71
CA PHE A 19 2.27 -8.28 7.41
C PHE A 19 3.10 -7.39 6.46
N HIS A 20 2.62 -6.16 6.28
CA HIS A 20 3.28 -5.12 5.48
C HIS A 20 3.41 -3.80 6.29
N PRO A 21 4.09 -3.84 7.45
CA PRO A 21 4.20 -2.68 8.32
C PRO A 21 5.04 -1.57 7.69
N ASP A 22 4.77 -0.34 8.12
CA ASP A 22 5.52 0.86 7.76
C ASP A 22 5.68 1.09 6.24
N PRO A 23 4.57 1.08 5.45
CA PRO A 23 4.66 1.25 4.01
C PRO A 23 5.24 2.63 3.68
N SER A 24 6.34 2.63 2.93
CA SER A 24 6.96 3.83 2.38
C SER A 24 7.02 3.72 0.87
N CYS A 25 6.41 4.67 0.15
CA CYS A 25 6.22 4.58 -1.29
C CYS A 25 6.77 5.80 -2.03
N ILE A 26 7.24 5.58 -3.26
CA ILE A 26 7.60 6.62 -4.23
C ILE A 26 6.93 6.33 -5.56
N HIS A 27 6.60 7.37 -6.32
CA HIS A 27 6.14 7.25 -7.70
C HIS A 27 7.29 7.59 -8.64
N VAL A 28 7.59 6.69 -9.57
CA VAL A 28 8.63 6.87 -10.58
C VAL A 28 8.07 6.42 -11.93
N ASP A 29 8.13 7.31 -12.91
CA ASP A 29 7.53 7.14 -14.24
C ASP A 29 6.02 6.83 -14.17
N ASP A 30 5.62 5.61 -14.51
CA ASP A 30 4.22 5.16 -14.56
C ASP A 30 3.88 4.13 -13.45
N ALA A 31 4.70 4.06 -12.39
CA ALA A 31 4.51 3.09 -11.31
C ALA A 31 4.86 3.62 -9.93
N PHE A 32 4.14 3.14 -8.93
CA PHE A 32 4.49 3.26 -7.53
C PHE A 32 5.37 2.10 -7.10
N PHE A 33 6.40 2.41 -6.33
CA PHE A 33 7.28 1.46 -5.66
C PHE A 33 7.15 1.67 -4.17
N CYS A 34 6.78 0.61 -3.44
CA CYS A 34 6.58 0.65 -2.00
C CYS A 34 7.49 -0.36 -1.31
N VAL A 35 7.98 -0.02 -0.12
CA VAL A 35 8.70 -0.94 0.77
C VAL A 35 7.96 -1.08 2.08
N ALA A 36 8.11 -2.24 2.73
CA ALA A 36 7.61 -2.50 4.07
C ALA A 36 8.74 -3.01 4.98
N SER A 37 8.64 -2.76 6.28
CA SER A 37 9.59 -3.28 7.26
C SER A 37 9.35 -4.79 7.49
N THR A 38 10.42 -5.55 7.72
CA THR A 38 10.32 -7.01 8.01
C THR A 38 10.83 -7.38 9.39
N SER A 39 11.20 -6.40 10.21
CA SER A 39 11.89 -6.63 11.48
C SER A 39 13.11 -7.56 11.29
N THR A 40 13.14 -8.71 11.97
CA THR A 40 14.24 -9.69 11.89
C THR A 40 14.01 -10.77 10.83
N TRP A 41 12.92 -10.73 10.05
CA TRP A 41 12.69 -11.70 8.99
C TRP A 41 13.61 -11.47 7.79
N PHE A 42 14.16 -12.57 7.29
CA PHE A 42 14.98 -12.63 6.09
C PHE A 42 14.26 -13.47 5.01
N THR A 43 14.24 -13.08 3.73
CA THR A 43 14.86 -11.90 3.11
C THR A 43 14.17 -10.60 3.54
N GLY A 44 14.94 -9.61 3.98
CA GLY A 44 14.38 -8.36 4.51
C GLY A 44 13.95 -7.36 3.43
N VAL A 45 13.11 -6.39 3.81
CA VAL A 45 12.69 -5.22 3.01
C VAL A 45 12.10 -5.60 1.63
N PRO A 46 10.87 -6.16 1.58
CA PRO A 46 10.18 -6.44 0.34
C PRO A 46 9.90 -5.14 -0.43
N VAL A 47 10.03 -5.20 -1.75
CA VAL A 47 9.73 -4.11 -2.67
C VAL A 47 8.51 -4.50 -3.51
N TYR A 48 7.45 -3.71 -3.45
CA TYR A 48 6.23 -3.85 -4.23
C TYR A 48 6.23 -2.84 -5.36
N ARG A 49 5.64 -3.21 -6.50
CA ARG A 49 5.39 -2.32 -7.64
C ARG A 49 3.92 -2.38 -8.02
N SER A 50 3.27 -1.23 -8.23
CA SER A 50 1.93 -1.16 -8.81
C SER A 50 1.77 0.03 -9.75
N THR A 51 0.77 -0.03 -10.62
CA THR A 51 0.44 1.05 -11.57
C THR A 51 -0.92 1.70 -11.29
N ASP A 52 -1.59 1.29 -10.22
CA ASP A 52 -3.01 1.51 -9.96
C ASP A 52 -3.35 1.69 -8.47
N ILE A 53 -2.33 1.95 -7.64
CA ILE A 53 -2.48 2.03 -6.17
C ILE A 53 -2.65 3.45 -5.64
#